data_AF-A0A3D3PIZ7-F1
#
_entry.id   AF-A0A3D3PIZ7-F1
#
_cell.length_a   1.000
_cell.length_b   1.000
_cell.length_c   1.000
_cell.angle_alpha   90.00
_cell.angle_beta   90.00
_cell.angle_gamma   90.00
#
_symmetry.space_group_name_H-M   'P 1'
#
loop_
_entity.id
_entity.type
_entity.pdbx_description
1 polymer ?
#
loop_
_entity_poly.entity_id
_entity_poly.type
_entity_poly.pdbx_seq_one_letter_code
_entity_poly.pdbx_strand_id
1 'polypeptide(L)'
;ARLAVETRTPVVPIALNSGECWPKNSFIKRPGLVTVSIGKPIAPGDMSAPELMQQVENWIESEMRVISPNVYRSLDKKAPRR
;
A
#
# COMPACT_ATOMS: atom_id res chain seq x y z
N ALA A 1 6.04 8.12 8.12
CA ALA A 1 6.91 7.40 9.08
C ALA A 1 7.56 8.29 10.14
N ARG A 2 8.09 9.49 9.81
CA ARG A 2 8.81 10.36 10.76
C ARG A 2 8.06 10.61 12.09
N LEU A 3 6.79 11.02 12.02
CA LEU A 3 5.98 11.26 13.21
C LEU A 3 5.92 10.02 14.11
N ALA A 4 5.65 8.84 13.54
CA ALA A 4 5.56 7.58 14.28
C ALA A 4 6.85 7.23 15.00
N VAL A 5 8.01 7.44 14.37
CA VAL A 5 9.33 7.22 14.99
C VAL A 5 9.56 8.19 16.15
N GLU A 6 9.30 9.49 15.94
CA GLU A 6 9.47 10.52 16.97
C GLU A 6 8.55 10.30 18.18
N THR A 7 7.33 9.81 17.96
CA THR A 7 6.35 9.55 19.03
C THR A 7 6.32 8.10 19.51
N ARG A 8 7.18 7.22 18.97
CA ARG A 8 7.18 5.77 19.22
C ARG A 8 5.80 5.12 19.08
N THR A 9 4.98 5.61 18.17
CA THR A 9 3.60 5.16 17.99
C THR A 9 3.51 4.07 16.91
N PRO A 10 2.80 2.95 17.15
CA PRO A 10 2.58 1.93 16.13
C PRO A 10 1.89 2.46 14.88
N VAL A 11 2.31 1.98 13.71
CA VAL A 11 1.68 2.25 12.42
C VAL A 11 0.91 1.02 11.96
N VAL A 12 -0.36 1.18 11.58
CA VAL A 12 -1.16 0.12 10.97
C VAL A 12 -1.13 0.29 9.46
N PRO A 13 -0.55 -0.63 8.68
CA PRO A 13 -0.52 -0.51 7.24
C PRO A 13 -1.89 -0.90 6.64
N ILE A 14 -2.30 -0.20 5.58
CA ILE A 14 -3.60 -0.41 4.92
C ILE A 14 -3.38 -0.43 3.40
N ALA A 15 -3.83 -1.49 2.74
CA ALA A 15 -3.87 -1.61 1.29
C ALA A 15 -5.31 -1.51 0.79
N LEU A 16 -5.54 -0.78 -0.31
CA LEU A 16 -6.88 -0.59 -0.87
C LEU A 16 -6.84 -0.43 -2.39
N ASN A 17 -7.83 -0.99 -3.08
CA ASN A 17 -7.92 -0.97 -4.55
C ASN A 17 -8.91 0.08 -5.11
N SER A 18 -9.28 1.09 -4.32
CA SER A 18 -10.29 2.09 -4.73
C SER A 18 -9.96 2.82 -6.02
N GLY A 19 -8.68 2.93 -6.38
CA GLY A 19 -8.23 3.51 -7.64
C GLY A 19 -8.77 2.83 -8.89
N GLU A 20 -9.17 1.55 -8.80
CA GLU A 20 -9.84 0.83 -9.88
C GLU A 20 -11.26 1.35 -10.13
N CYS A 21 -11.97 1.77 -9.07
CA CYS A 21 -13.31 2.36 -9.16
C CYS A 21 -13.24 3.87 -9.41
N TRP A 22 -12.30 4.54 -8.74
CA TRP A 22 -12.18 6.00 -8.66
C TRP A 22 -10.74 6.44 -9.01
N PRO A 23 -10.40 6.50 -10.32
CA PRO A 23 -9.07 6.90 -10.76
C PRO A 23 -8.68 8.30 -10.26
N LYS A 24 -7.37 8.51 -10.09
CA LYS A 24 -6.79 9.81 -9.70
C LYS A 24 -7.28 10.90 -10.66
N ASN A 25 -7.70 12.04 -10.12
CA ASN A 25 -8.23 13.20 -10.86
C ASN A 25 -9.50 12.93 -11.69
N SER A 26 -10.22 11.84 -11.44
CA SER A 26 -11.52 11.59 -12.08
C SER A 26 -12.65 12.29 -11.33
N PHE A 27 -13.42 13.13 -12.04
CA PHE A 27 -14.69 13.69 -11.57
C PHE A 27 -15.82 12.65 -11.59
N ILE A 28 -15.73 11.65 -12.46
CA ILE A 28 -16.71 10.56 -12.54
C ILE A 28 -16.29 9.47 -11.56
N LYS A 29 -17.15 9.16 -10.59
CA LYS A 29 -17.01 8.04 -9.65
C LYS A 29 -17.86 6.88 -10.13
N ARG A 30 -17.24 5.76 -10.48
CA ARG A 30 -17.97 4.55 -10.88
C ARG A 30 -18.28 3.72 -9.63
N PRO A 31 -19.48 3.14 -9.53
CA PRO A 31 -19.76 2.14 -8.51
C PRO A 31 -18.93 0.88 -8.79
N GLY A 32 -18.48 0.21 -7.73
CA GLY A 32 -17.67 -1.01 -7.81
C GLY A 32 -17.28 -1.49 -6.42
N LEU A 33 -16.70 -2.69 -6.35
CA LEU A 33 -16.22 -3.26 -5.09
C LEU A 33 -14.86 -2.66 -4.72
N VAL A 34 -14.80 -2.05 -3.55
CA VAL A 34 -13.54 -1.61 -2.93
C VAL A 34 -13.19 -2.58 -1.82
N THR A 35 -12.03 -3.21 -1.93
CA THR A 35 -11.44 -4.09 -0.93
C THR A 35 -10.42 -3.31 -0.11
N VAL A 36 -10.50 -3.45 1.22
CA VAL A 36 -9.54 -2.87 2.16
C VAL A 36 -8.89 -4.00 2.94
N SER A 37 -7.57 -4.13 2.85
CA SER A 37 -6.77 -5.04 3.68
C SER A 37 -6.10 -4.24 4.79
N ILE A 38 -6.25 -4.68 6.03
CA ILE A 38 -5.72 -4.02 7.23
C ILE A 38 -4.67 -4.94 7.84
N GLY A 39 -3.43 -4.44 7.93
CA GLY A 39 -2.33 -5.22 8.45
C GLY A 39 -2.18 -5.16 9.96
N LYS A 40 -1.21 -5.93 10.46
CA LYS A 40 -0.83 -5.88 11.87
C LYS A 40 -0.14 -4.55 12.19
N PRO A 41 -0.33 -3.99 13.40
CA PRO A 41 0.44 -2.82 13.83
C PRO A 41 1.95 -3.10 13.80
N ILE A 42 2.71 -2.17 13.23
CA ILE A 42 4.17 -2.17 13.15
C ILE A 42 4.68 -1.14 14.14
N ALA A 43 5.39 -1.59 15.18
CA ALA A 43 6.02 -0.70 16.14
C ALA A 43 7.30 -0.10 15.53
N PRO A 44 7.57 1.21 15.68
CA PRO A 44 8.79 1.84 15.15
C PRO A 44 10.09 1.27 15.73
N GLY A 45 10.08 0.86 17.01
CA GLY A 45 11.29 0.35 17.67
C GLY A 45 12.48 1.31 17.54
N ASP A 46 13.62 0.76 17.13
CA ASP A 46 14.85 1.51 16.83
C ASP A 46 15.01 1.83 15.34
N MET A 47 13.98 1.60 14.52
CA MET A 47 14.04 1.84 13.08
C MET A 47 14.06 3.34 12.77
N SER A 48 14.82 3.70 11.74
CA SER A 48 14.74 5.02 11.13
C SER A 48 13.42 5.19 10.37
N ALA A 49 13.02 6.45 10.14
CA ALA A 49 11.80 6.74 9.40
C ALA A 49 11.77 6.15 7.97
N PRO A 50 12.86 6.16 7.19
CA PRO A 50 12.91 5.46 5.90
C PRO A 50 12.70 3.95 6.01
N GLU A 51 13.32 3.30 7.01
CA GLU A 51 13.19 1.84 7.20
C GLU A 51 11.75 1.44 7.55
N LEU A 52 11.12 2.16 8.49
CA LEU A 52 9.72 1.94 8.83
C LEU A 52 8.80 2.16 7.63
N MET A 53 9.07 3.19 6.81
CA MET A 53 8.31 3.44 5.59
C MET A 53 8.45 2.29 4.59
N GLN A 54 9.69 1.82 4.37
CA GLN A 54 9.96 0.72 3.45
C GLN A 54 9.26 -0.58 3.89
N GLN A 55 9.24 -0.87 5.20
CA GLN A 55 8.53 -2.04 5.72
C GLN A 55 7.02 -1.96 5.47
N VAL A 56 6.43 -0.79 5.71
CA VAL A 56 5.00 -0.53 5.41
C VAL A 56 4.72 -0.68 3.92
N GLU A 57 5.56 -0.10 3.07
CA GLU A 57 5.45 -0.18 1.61
C GLU A 57 5.53 -1.63 1.14
N ASN A 58 6.51 -2.40 1.60
CA ASN A 58 6.67 -3.80 1.22
C ASN A 58 5.43 -4.64 1.58
N TRP A 59 4.81 -4.37 2.74
CA TRP A 59 3.57 -5.04 3.12
C TRP A 59 2.41 -4.64 2.21
N ILE A 60 2.24 -3.34 1.94
CA ILE A 60 1.18 -2.84 1.04
C ILE A 60 1.34 -3.45 -0.36
N GLU A 61 2.55 -3.44 -0.92
CA GLU A 61 2.81 -4.01 -2.25
C GLU A 61 2.54 -5.52 -2.31
N SER A 62 2.81 -6.24 -1.21
CA SER A 62 2.49 -7.67 -1.10
C SER A 62 0.98 -7.91 -1.08
N GLU A 63 0.23 -7.12 -0.31
CA GLU A 63 -1.22 -7.22 -0.23
C GLU A 63 -1.91 -6.77 -1.53
N MET A 64 -1.39 -5.72 -2.18
CA MET A 64 -1.91 -5.24 -3.46
C MET A 64 -1.84 -6.32 -4.56
N ARG A 65 -0.85 -7.22 -4.52
CA ARG A 65 -0.80 -8.38 -5.42
C ARG A 65 -1.91 -9.40 -5.16
N VAL A 66 -2.47 -9.44 -3.95
CA VAL A 66 -3.60 -10.28 -3.57
C VAL A 66 -4.93 -9.61 -3.93
N ILE A 67 -5.11 -8.33 -3.58
CA ILE A 67 -6.39 -7.63 -3.77
C ILE A 67 -6.58 -7.06 -5.18
N SER A 68 -5.49 -6.80 -5.92
CA SER A 68 -5.49 -6.28 -7.29
C SER A 68 -4.57 -7.07 -8.23
N PRO A 69 -4.72 -8.40 -8.33
CA PRO A 69 -3.76 -9.27 -9.04
C PRO A 69 -3.63 -8.93 -10.53
N ASN A 70 -4.72 -8.48 -11.16
CA ASN A 70 -4.74 -8.14 -12.58
C ASN A 70 -3.89 -6.90 -12.90
N VAL A 71 -3.94 -5.88 -12.04
CA VAL A 71 -3.15 -4.65 -12.19
C VAL A 71 -1.67 -4.99 -12.08
N TYR A 72 -1.29 -5.74 -11.03
CA TYR A 72 0.10 -6.07 -10.75
C TYR A 72 0.71 -7.06 -11.75
N ARG A 73 -0.06 -8.04 -12.23
CA ARG A 73 0.38 -8.92 -13.33
C ARG A 73 0.69 -8.14 -14.61
N SER A 74 -0.02 -7.04 -14.87
CA SER A 74 0.22 -6.19 -16.04
C SER A 74 1.49 -5.34 -15.91
N LEU A 75 1.82 -4.92 -14.69
CA LEU A 75 3.05 -4.16 -14.38
C LEU A 75 4.28 -5.05 -14.50
N ASP A 76 4.23 -6.26 -13.94
CA ASP A 76 5.32 -7.24 -14.05
C ASP A 76 5.63 -7.61 -15.52
N LYS A 77 4.61 -7.63 -16.39
CA LYS A 77 4.77 -7.87 -17.84
C LYS A 77 5.39 -6.70 -18.60
N LYS A 78 5.24 -5.46 -18.11
CA LYS A 78 5.77 -4.25 -18.74
C LYS A 78 7.19 -3.90 -18.26
N ALA A 79 7.66 -4.49 -17.16
CA ALA A 79 9.02 -4.29 -16.69
C ALA A 79 10.03 -4.83 -17.73
N PRO A 80 11.08 -4.07 -18.10
CA PRO A 80 12.09 -4.53 -19.04
C PRO A 80 12.75 -5.79 -18.48
N ARG A 81 12.73 -6.87 -19.27
CA ARG A 81 13.50 -8.07 -18.97
C ARG A 81 14.97 -7.69 -19.07
N ARG A 82 15.63 -7.55 -17.92
CA ARG A 82 17.10 -7.46 -17.86
C ARG A 82 17.72 -8.75 -18.39
#